data_AF-A0A9W7YRV7-F1
#
_entry.id   AF-A0A9W7YRV7-F1
#
_cell.length_a   1.000
_cell.length_b   1.000
_cell.length_c   1.000
_cell.angle_alpha   90.00
_cell.angle_beta   90.00
_cell.angle_gamma   90.00
#
_symmetry.space_group_name_H-M   'P 1'
#
loop_
_entity.id
_entity.type
_entity.pdbx_description
1 polymer ?
#
loop_
_entity_poly.entity_id
_entity_poly.type
_entity_poly.pdbx_seq_one_letter_code
_entity_poly.pdbx_strand_id
1 'polypeptide(L)'
;MASTEQLTFAIETFKRIHPVEFQRRFLSQDTRHDGRAFLQFRATHVVKGTIGTAQGSATVRIGNTTVVCGIKAEVSEPDVNTPDQGYLATNVDLSPICSANYRPGAPGDEAQVDSEHIFRLFGEVVDLKQLCIENDQAVWSLSADIVCLKSDGNVLDAAIIALMAAVEDLMLPQASLDPATGVVSADKAIETQLTLRKRLFPATFSLVDDAYLVADADDAEERLATATLLVVLDDQGRLANVWKRGAGTIDRPTIARCIAEAKNRQNVVSSALE
;
A
#
# COMPACT_ATOMS: atom_id res chain seq x y z
N MET A 1 -19.81 -36.70 -34.99
CA MET A 1 -18.90 -35.55 -34.76
C MET A 1 -19.77 -34.31 -34.76
N ALA A 2 -20.25 -33.90 -33.59
CA ALA A 2 -21.06 -32.69 -33.48
C ALA A 2 -20.11 -31.50 -33.61
N SER A 3 -20.25 -30.73 -34.68
CA SER A 3 -19.64 -29.41 -34.80
C SER A 3 -20.26 -28.54 -33.70
N THR A 4 -19.51 -28.31 -32.62
CA THR A 4 -19.90 -27.37 -31.58
C THR A 4 -19.99 -25.99 -32.21
N GLU A 5 -21.19 -25.53 -32.54
CA GLU A 5 -21.42 -24.17 -33.00
C GLU A 5 -20.93 -23.22 -31.91
N GLN A 6 -19.82 -22.53 -32.17
CA GLN A 6 -19.30 -21.53 -31.25
C GLN A 6 -20.23 -20.32 -31.30
N LEU A 7 -20.98 -20.10 -30.22
CA LEU A 7 -21.80 -18.89 -30.05
C LEU A 7 -20.87 -17.67 -30.01
N THR A 8 -20.97 -16.82 -31.01
CA THR A 8 -20.26 -15.53 -31.06
C THR A 8 -21.06 -14.48 -30.32
N PHE A 9 -20.45 -13.89 -29.29
CA PHE A 9 -21.01 -12.78 -28.53
C PHE A 9 -20.23 -11.50 -28.82
N ALA A 10 -20.88 -10.34 -28.63
CA ALA A 10 -20.16 -9.08 -28.52
C ALA A 10 -19.23 -9.09 -27.29
N ILE A 11 -18.09 -8.39 -27.39
CA ILE A 11 -17.02 -8.41 -26.37
C ILE A 11 -17.55 -8.01 -24.99
N GLU A 12 -18.35 -6.95 -24.90
CA GLU A 12 -18.93 -6.48 -23.63
C GLU A 12 -19.90 -7.49 -23.01
N THR A 13 -20.70 -8.14 -23.84
CA THR A 13 -21.63 -9.18 -23.42
C THR A 13 -20.87 -10.40 -22.91
N PHE A 14 -19.83 -10.82 -23.63
CA PHE A 14 -18.99 -11.95 -23.23
C PHE A 14 -18.27 -11.68 -21.90
N LYS A 15 -17.74 -10.45 -21.70
CA LYS A 15 -17.11 -10.03 -20.44
C LYS A 15 -18.04 -10.16 -19.24
N ARG A 16 -19.34 -9.88 -19.42
CA ARG A 16 -20.34 -9.97 -18.34
C ARG A 16 -20.82 -11.40 -18.08
N ILE A 17 -21.02 -12.21 -19.13
CA ILE A 17 -21.55 -13.56 -18.99
C ILE A 17 -20.46 -14.52 -18.49
N HIS A 18 -19.24 -14.42 -19.03
CA HIS A 18 -18.11 -15.30 -18.69
C HIS A 18 -16.83 -14.48 -18.42
N PRO A 19 -16.75 -13.77 -17.27
CA PRO A 19 -15.60 -12.92 -16.94
C PRO A 19 -14.28 -13.70 -16.84
N VAL A 20 -14.34 -14.93 -16.32
CA VAL A 20 -13.17 -15.81 -16.17
C VAL A 20 -12.63 -16.26 -17.53
N GLU A 21 -13.51 -16.76 -18.40
CA GLU A 21 -13.09 -17.19 -19.74
C GLU A 21 -12.64 -16.02 -20.60
N PHE A 22 -13.27 -14.86 -20.44
CA PHE A 22 -12.84 -13.62 -21.07
C PHE A 22 -11.36 -13.36 -20.77
N GLN A 23 -10.97 -13.31 -19.49
CA GLN A 23 -9.58 -13.08 -19.13
C GLN A 23 -8.65 -14.19 -19.64
N ARG A 24 -9.03 -15.46 -19.49
CA ARG A 24 -8.22 -16.60 -19.95
C ARG A 24 -7.92 -16.54 -21.45
N ARG A 25 -8.86 -16.09 -22.28
CA ARG A 25 -8.62 -15.93 -23.72
C ARG A 25 -7.55 -14.88 -24.00
N PHE A 26 -7.53 -13.77 -23.28
CA PHE A 26 -6.49 -12.75 -23.41
C PHE A 26 -5.13 -13.28 -22.93
N LEU A 27 -5.10 -13.93 -21.77
CA LEU A 27 -3.88 -14.55 -21.23
C LEU A 27 -3.28 -15.60 -22.20
N SER A 28 -4.13 -16.40 -22.86
CA SER A 28 -3.67 -17.39 -23.87
C SER A 28 -3.08 -16.77 -25.13
N GLN A 29 -3.32 -15.48 -25.36
CA GLN A 29 -2.78 -14.71 -26.49
C GLN A 29 -1.62 -13.79 -26.05
N ASP A 30 -1.02 -14.06 -24.88
CA ASP A 30 0.07 -13.28 -24.29
C ASP A 30 -0.22 -11.77 -24.17
N THR A 31 -1.49 -11.40 -24.06
CA THR A 31 -1.94 -10.01 -24.05
C THR A 31 -2.89 -9.79 -22.86
N ARG A 32 -2.77 -8.68 -22.13
CA ARG A 32 -3.77 -8.32 -21.11
C ARG A 32 -4.97 -7.64 -21.76
N HIS A 33 -6.12 -7.65 -21.08
CA HIS A 33 -7.33 -7.00 -21.59
C HIS A 33 -7.17 -5.46 -21.76
N ASP A 34 -6.21 -4.85 -21.05
CA ASP A 34 -5.82 -3.44 -21.21
C ASP A 34 -4.78 -3.19 -22.32
N GLY A 35 -4.28 -4.24 -22.98
CA GLY A 35 -3.18 -4.17 -23.95
C GLY A 35 -1.79 -4.02 -23.33
N ARG A 36 -1.67 -4.11 -22.00
CA ARG A 36 -0.39 -4.11 -21.28
C ARG A 36 0.34 -5.44 -21.38
N ALA A 37 1.67 -5.41 -21.29
CA ALA A 37 2.46 -6.62 -21.12
C ALA A 37 2.27 -7.21 -19.70
N PHE A 38 2.61 -8.49 -19.52
CA PHE A 38 2.42 -9.18 -18.23
C PHE A 38 3.14 -8.51 -17.06
N LEU A 39 4.36 -8.02 -17.26
CA LEU A 39 5.18 -7.42 -16.20
C LEU A 39 5.11 -5.89 -16.17
N GLN A 40 4.18 -5.30 -16.91
CA GLN A 40 4.07 -3.85 -17.02
C GLN A 40 3.16 -3.27 -15.94
N PHE A 41 3.76 -2.44 -15.07
CA PHE A 41 3.06 -1.67 -14.04
C PHE A 41 2.28 -0.48 -14.63
N ARG A 42 1.21 -0.06 -13.95
CA ARG A 42 0.48 1.18 -14.27
C ARG A 42 1.30 2.42 -13.91
N ALA A 43 0.99 3.53 -14.56
CA ALA A 43 1.55 4.83 -14.21
C ALA A 43 1.15 5.20 -12.78
N THR A 44 2.13 5.65 -11.99
CA THR A 44 1.95 6.05 -10.60
C THR A 44 2.16 7.54 -10.41
N HIS A 45 1.14 8.18 -9.87
CA HIS A 45 1.14 9.60 -9.54
C HIS A 45 1.03 9.73 -8.02
N VAL A 46 1.94 10.49 -7.43
CA VAL A 46 1.97 10.76 -5.99
C VAL A 46 1.86 12.26 -5.79
N VAL A 47 0.98 12.68 -4.88
CA VAL A 47 0.81 14.09 -4.50
C VAL A 47 0.88 14.17 -2.98
N LYS A 48 1.94 14.79 -2.45
CA LYS A 48 2.13 15.04 -1.02
C LYS A 48 1.31 16.27 -0.58
N GLY A 49 0.94 16.38 0.69
CA GLY A 49 0.24 17.54 1.24
C GLY A 49 -1.18 17.74 0.70
N THR A 50 -1.94 16.67 0.43
CA THR A 50 -3.32 16.81 -0.09
C THR A 50 -4.30 17.31 0.97
N ILE A 51 -4.13 16.92 2.22
CA ILE A 51 -5.03 17.22 3.34
C ILE A 51 -4.36 18.22 4.27
N GLY A 52 -4.76 19.49 4.20
CA GLY A 52 -4.18 20.55 5.04
C GLY A 52 -4.53 20.47 6.53
N THR A 53 -5.49 19.64 6.94
CA THR A 53 -5.83 19.43 8.35
C THR A 53 -4.99 18.35 9.02
N ALA A 54 -4.29 17.52 8.24
CA ALA A 54 -3.41 16.47 8.73
C ALA A 54 -1.98 17.00 8.84
N GLN A 55 -1.19 16.47 9.78
CA GLN A 55 0.22 16.85 9.94
C GLN A 55 1.11 16.28 8.82
N GLY A 56 0.66 15.22 8.16
CA GLY A 56 1.26 14.69 6.94
C GLY A 56 0.19 14.03 6.10
N SER A 57 0.25 14.20 4.78
CA SER A 57 -0.74 13.57 3.91
C SER A 57 -0.20 13.27 2.53
N ALA A 58 -0.76 12.27 1.87
CA ALA A 58 -0.46 12.00 0.49
C ALA A 58 -1.63 11.32 -0.22
N THR A 59 -1.78 11.63 -1.51
CA THR A 59 -2.70 10.94 -2.42
C THR A 59 -1.88 10.22 -3.47
N VAL A 60 -2.12 8.92 -3.62
CA VAL A 60 -1.46 8.08 -4.62
C VAL A 60 -2.50 7.53 -5.57
N ARG A 61 -2.19 7.63 -6.86
CA ARG A 61 -2.99 7.06 -7.92
C ARG A 61 -2.15 6.13 -8.77
N ILE A 62 -2.53 4.85 -8.79
CA ILE A 62 -1.95 3.80 -9.63
C ILE A 62 -2.99 3.44 -10.69
N GLY A 63 -2.85 4.01 -11.89
CA GLY A 63 -3.87 3.92 -12.94
C GLY A 63 -5.24 4.45 -12.47
N ASN A 64 -6.17 3.56 -12.15
CA ASN A 64 -7.49 3.91 -11.61
C ASN A 64 -7.61 3.70 -10.09
N THR A 65 -6.70 2.96 -9.48
CA THR A 65 -6.68 2.77 -8.03
C THR A 65 -6.21 4.06 -7.38
N THR A 66 -7.02 4.63 -6.49
CA THR A 66 -6.71 5.89 -5.80
C THR A 66 -6.81 5.69 -4.30
N VAL A 67 -5.73 5.98 -3.58
CA VAL A 67 -5.62 5.85 -2.14
C VAL A 67 -5.15 7.17 -1.56
N VAL A 68 -5.73 7.57 -0.44
CA VAL A 68 -5.36 8.76 0.31
C VAL A 68 -4.89 8.34 1.70
N CYS A 69 -3.75 8.83 2.13
CA CYS A 69 -3.24 8.66 3.47
C CYS A 69 -3.19 10.01 4.20
N GLY A 70 -3.71 10.04 5.43
CA GLY A 70 -3.59 11.16 6.35
C GLY A 70 -2.98 10.68 7.66
N ILE A 71 -1.98 11.41 8.16
CA ILE A 71 -1.34 11.15 9.44
C ILE A 71 -1.76 12.24 10.41
N LYS A 72 -2.32 11.80 11.53
CA LYS A 72 -2.66 12.66 12.66
C LYS A 72 -1.70 12.41 13.80
N ALA A 73 -1.15 13.48 14.36
CA ALA A 73 -0.29 13.43 15.53
C ALA A 73 -1.05 13.86 16.79
N GLU A 74 -1.01 13.03 17.82
CA GLU A 74 -1.58 13.30 19.13
C GLU A 74 -0.52 13.05 20.21
N VAL A 75 -0.64 13.70 21.37
CA VAL A 75 0.28 13.46 22.49
C VAL A 75 -0.37 12.48 23.45
N SER A 76 0.36 11.43 23.82
CA SER A 76 -0.07 10.41 24.77
C SER A 76 1.03 10.08 25.76
N GLU A 77 0.65 9.43 26.86
CA GLU A 77 1.61 8.82 27.79
C GLU A 77 2.23 7.56 27.12
N PRO A 78 3.53 7.30 27.31
CA PRO A 78 4.18 6.10 26.78
C PRO A 78 3.81 4.83 27.55
N ASP A 79 4.16 3.67 26.98
CA ASP A 79 3.97 2.38 27.64
C ASP A 79 5.02 2.23 28.74
N VAL A 80 4.62 1.58 29.83
CA VAL A 80 5.48 1.30 30.99
C VAL A 80 6.70 0.46 30.58
N ASN A 81 6.58 -0.36 29.53
CA ASN A 81 7.67 -1.20 29.04
C ASN A 81 8.65 -0.46 28.13
N THR A 82 8.21 0.60 27.44
CA THR A 82 9.00 1.34 26.44
C THR A 82 8.76 2.84 26.60
N PRO A 83 9.35 3.47 27.63
CA PRO A 83 9.10 4.88 27.95
C PRO A 83 9.79 5.87 27.01
N ASP A 84 10.69 5.39 26.15
CA ASP A 84 11.49 6.18 25.20
C ASP A 84 10.94 6.13 23.76
N GLN A 85 9.78 5.52 23.54
CA GLN A 85 9.24 5.26 22.20
C GLN A 85 7.81 5.78 22.07
N GLY A 86 7.54 6.50 20.98
CA GLY A 86 6.20 6.86 20.56
C GLY A 86 5.47 5.72 19.85
N TYR A 87 4.26 6.02 19.38
CA TYR A 87 3.39 5.05 18.71
C TYR A 87 3.16 5.43 17.26
N LEU A 88 3.02 4.41 16.41
CA LEU A 88 2.54 4.54 15.05
C LEU A 88 1.45 3.50 14.83
N ALA A 89 0.19 3.91 14.78
CA ALA A 89 -0.91 3.05 14.41
C ALA A 89 -1.26 3.27 12.93
N THR A 90 -1.36 2.20 12.14
CA THR A 90 -1.77 2.27 10.74
C THR A 90 -3.10 1.57 10.56
N ASN A 91 -4.05 2.24 9.91
CA ASN A 91 -5.38 1.72 9.67
C ASN A 91 -5.72 1.87 8.18
N VAL A 92 -6.08 0.77 7.53
CA VAL A 92 -6.54 0.74 6.14
C VAL A 92 -8.05 0.61 6.13
N ASP A 93 -8.72 1.58 5.53
CA ASP A 93 -10.16 1.56 5.32
C ASP A 93 -10.51 1.28 3.85
N LEU A 94 -11.17 0.15 3.65
CA LEU A 94 -11.74 -0.27 2.36
C LEU A 94 -13.25 -0.06 2.42
N SER A 95 -13.65 1.20 2.27
CA SER A 95 -15.04 1.64 2.34
C SER A 95 -15.83 1.31 1.06
N PRO A 96 -17.18 1.19 1.10
CA PRO A 96 -18.00 0.97 -0.10
C PRO A 96 -17.83 2.00 -1.23
N ILE A 97 -17.20 3.15 -0.94
CA ILE A 97 -16.82 4.13 -1.95
C ILE A 97 -15.82 3.57 -2.97
N CYS A 98 -14.93 2.66 -2.55
CA CYS A 98 -13.85 2.18 -3.41
C CYS A 98 -14.29 1.09 -4.37
N SER A 99 -15.18 0.20 -3.95
CA SER A 99 -15.78 -0.84 -4.77
C SER A 99 -17.08 -1.34 -4.13
N ALA A 100 -18.03 -1.76 -4.97
CA ALA A 100 -19.28 -2.37 -4.53
C ALA A 100 -19.09 -3.72 -3.80
N ASN A 101 -17.89 -4.28 -3.85
CA ASN A 101 -17.53 -5.51 -3.13
C ASN A 101 -17.40 -5.28 -1.61
N TYR A 102 -17.11 -4.06 -1.19
CA TYR A 102 -16.92 -3.73 0.23
C TYR A 102 -18.25 -3.33 0.88
N ARG A 103 -18.47 -3.84 2.08
CA ARG A 103 -19.69 -3.60 2.85
C ARG A 103 -19.45 -2.52 3.90
N PRO A 104 -20.44 -1.64 4.15
CA PRO A 104 -20.35 -0.71 5.26
C PRO A 104 -20.40 -1.47 6.58
N GLY A 105 -19.54 -1.09 7.53
CA GLY A 105 -19.49 -1.71 8.85
C GLY A 105 -18.07 -1.89 9.34
N ALA A 106 -17.84 -2.97 10.09
CA ALA A 106 -16.51 -3.35 10.55
C ALA A 106 -15.56 -3.58 9.37
N PRO A 107 -14.25 -3.28 9.53
CA PRO A 107 -13.26 -3.53 8.48
C PRO A 107 -13.25 -5.02 8.13
N GLY A 108 -13.35 -5.31 6.84
CA GLY A 108 -13.27 -6.68 6.35
C GLY A 108 -11.89 -7.29 6.57
N ASP A 109 -11.79 -8.62 6.42
CA ASP A 109 -10.56 -9.37 6.68
C ASP A 109 -9.36 -8.83 5.87
N GLU A 110 -9.58 -8.46 4.61
CA GLU A 110 -8.53 -7.87 3.75
C GLU A 110 -7.95 -6.58 4.35
N ALA A 111 -8.82 -5.65 4.76
CA ALA A 111 -8.41 -4.38 5.35
C ALA A 111 -7.63 -4.59 6.66
N GLN A 112 -8.04 -5.56 7.48
CA GLN A 112 -7.34 -5.88 8.73
C GLN A 112 -5.96 -6.49 8.49
N VAL A 113 -5.86 -7.44 7.56
CA VAL A 113 -4.58 -8.08 7.22
C VAL A 113 -3.63 -7.06 6.60
N ASP A 114 -4.12 -6.20 5.71
CA ASP A 114 -3.30 -5.16 5.08
C ASP A 114 -2.86 -4.11 6.12
N SER A 115 -3.72 -3.72 7.05
CA SER A 115 -3.38 -2.80 8.15
C SER A 115 -2.26 -3.35 9.03
N GLU A 116 -2.38 -4.60 9.48
CA GLU A 116 -1.36 -5.26 10.31
C GLU A 116 -0.05 -5.47 9.53
N HIS A 117 -0.14 -5.78 8.23
CA HIS A 117 1.05 -5.95 7.41
C HIS A 117 1.81 -4.64 7.24
N ILE A 118 1.10 -3.55 6.94
CA ILE A 118 1.69 -2.21 6.81
C ILE A 118 2.29 -1.78 8.15
N PHE A 119 1.59 -1.97 9.27
CA PHE A 119 2.13 -1.66 10.60
C PHE A 119 3.51 -2.32 10.84
N ARG A 120 3.62 -3.62 10.53
CA ARG A 120 4.89 -4.37 10.68
C ARG A 120 5.99 -3.88 9.75
N LEU A 121 5.65 -3.52 8.50
CA LEU A 121 6.62 -2.99 7.54
C LEU A 121 7.19 -1.64 8.00
N PHE A 122 6.35 -0.75 8.52
CA PHE A 122 6.75 0.60 8.89
C PHE A 122 7.41 0.70 10.27
N GLY A 123 7.25 -0.31 11.13
CA GLY A 123 7.96 -0.38 12.41
C GLY A 123 9.49 -0.36 12.28
N GLU A 124 10.05 -0.83 11.16
CA GLU A 124 11.50 -0.75 10.91
C GLU A 124 11.95 0.53 10.18
N VAL A 125 10.99 1.28 9.64
CA VAL A 125 11.21 2.47 8.81
C VAL A 125 11.28 3.73 9.66
N VAL A 126 10.36 3.84 10.61
CA VAL A 126 10.17 5.00 11.48
C VAL A 126 10.95 4.79 12.78
N ASP A 127 11.76 5.78 13.14
CA ASP A 127 12.46 5.76 14.42
C ASP A 127 11.55 6.27 15.54
N LEU A 128 10.91 5.33 16.26
CA LEU A 128 9.97 5.66 17.33
C LEU A 128 10.58 6.46 18.48
N LYS A 129 11.91 6.49 18.60
CA LYS A 129 12.61 7.29 19.61
C LYS A 129 12.58 8.79 19.33
N GLN A 130 12.48 9.17 18.06
CA GLN A 130 12.35 10.59 17.66
C GLN A 130 10.97 11.15 18.03
N LEU A 131 10.01 10.28 18.32
CA LEU A 131 8.66 10.64 18.74
C LEU A 131 8.57 10.88 20.26
N CYS A 132 9.65 10.67 21.02
CA CYS A 132 9.66 10.95 22.45
C CYS A 132 9.82 12.45 22.70
N ILE A 133 8.89 13.03 23.47
CA ILE A 133 8.97 14.44 23.89
C ILE A 133 9.73 14.50 25.22
N GLU A 134 9.24 13.79 26.22
CA GLU A 134 9.84 13.67 27.56
C GLU A 134 9.69 12.23 28.03
N ASN A 135 10.79 11.60 28.46
CA ASN A 135 10.81 10.21 28.89
C ASN A 135 9.80 9.97 30.02
N ASP A 136 9.07 8.85 29.96
CA ASP A 136 8.05 8.43 30.93
C ASP A 136 6.82 9.36 31.06
N GLN A 137 6.76 10.51 30.38
CA GLN A 137 5.66 11.48 30.55
C GLN A 137 4.87 11.75 29.28
N ALA A 138 5.55 12.02 28.16
CA ALA A 138 4.86 12.43 26.94
C ALA A 138 5.58 11.93 25.69
N VAL A 139 4.84 11.25 24.83
CA VAL A 139 5.28 10.79 23.52
C VAL A 139 4.26 11.14 22.44
N TRP A 140 4.71 11.23 21.21
CA TRP A 140 3.84 11.34 20.05
C TRP A 140 3.22 9.99 19.71
N SER A 141 1.90 10.00 19.58
CA SER A 141 1.10 8.93 18.99
C SER A 141 0.65 9.36 17.61
N LEU A 142 1.18 8.70 16.59
CA LEU A 142 0.84 8.93 15.19
C LEU A 142 -0.23 7.92 14.77
N SER A 143 -1.39 8.43 14.33
CA SER A 143 -2.44 7.63 13.71
C SER A 143 -2.44 7.90 12.20
N ALA A 144 -2.10 6.88 11.42
CA ALA A 144 -2.11 6.94 9.96
C ALA A 144 -3.35 6.23 9.41
N ASP A 145 -4.28 7.02 8.88
CA ASP A 145 -5.48 6.53 8.22
C ASP A 145 -5.26 6.48 6.71
N ILE A 146 -5.40 5.30 6.14
CA ILE A 146 -5.25 5.02 4.71
C ILE A 146 -6.61 4.66 4.15
N VAL A 147 -7.22 5.56 3.39
CA VAL A 147 -8.55 5.39 2.82
C VAL A 147 -8.44 5.13 1.32
N CYS A 148 -8.97 3.99 0.87
CA CYS A 148 -9.11 3.72 -0.55
C CYS A 148 -10.34 4.46 -1.10
N LEU A 149 -10.15 5.31 -2.12
CA LEU A 149 -11.25 6.03 -2.78
C LEU A 149 -11.80 5.28 -3.98
N LYS A 150 -10.94 4.55 -4.69
CA LYS A 150 -11.30 3.73 -5.84
C LYS A 150 -10.36 2.53 -5.89
N SER A 151 -10.92 1.33 -5.91
CA SER A 151 -10.15 0.09 -6.06
C SER A 151 -10.29 -0.43 -7.49
N ASP A 152 -9.18 -0.60 -8.18
CA ASP A 152 -9.08 -1.26 -9.49
C ASP A 152 -7.92 -2.28 -9.47
N GLY A 153 -7.74 -2.96 -8.33
CA GLY A 153 -6.62 -3.87 -8.06
C GLY A 153 -5.37 -3.18 -7.52
N ASN A 154 -4.53 -3.96 -6.85
CA ASN A 154 -3.25 -3.61 -6.24
C ASN A 154 -3.33 -2.44 -5.23
N VAL A 155 -4.31 -2.50 -4.32
CA VAL A 155 -4.53 -1.47 -3.29
C VAL A 155 -3.37 -1.41 -2.30
N LEU A 156 -2.75 -2.56 -1.98
CA LEU A 156 -1.67 -2.65 -1.02
C LEU A 156 -0.41 -1.87 -1.44
N ASP A 157 0.01 -1.97 -2.71
CA ASP A 157 1.14 -1.19 -3.21
C ASP A 157 0.83 0.31 -3.13
N ALA A 158 -0.40 0.71 -3.51
CA ALA A 158 -0.83 2.10 -3.42
C ALA A 158 -0.85 2.61 -1.97
N ALA A 159 -1.29 1.79 -1.02
CA ALA A 159 -1.33 2.09 0.42
C ALA A 159 0.07 2.28 1.01
N ILE A 160 1.02 1.39 0.69
CA ILE A 160 2.42 1.50 1.16
C ILE A 160 3.08 2.76 0.58
N ILE A 161 2.90 3.04 -0.71
CA ILE A 161 3.45 4.26 -1.33
C ILE A 161 2.80 5.52 -0.73
N ALA A 162 1.49 5.49 -0.47
CA ALA A 162 0.78 6.63 0.13
C ALA A 162 1.26 6.90 1.56
N LEU A 163 1.43 5.86 2.37
CA LEU A 163 1.96 6.02 3.72
C LEU A 163 3.41 6.51 3.70
N MET A 164 4.28 5.96 2.83
CA MET A 164 5.65 6.45 2.68
C MET A 164 5.68 7.94 2.34
N ALA A 165 4.88 8.36 1.36
CA ALA A 165 4.80 9.76 0.94
C ALA A 165 4.21 10.68 2.03
N ALA A 166 3.24 10.18 2.81
CA ALA A 166 2.64 10.93 3.91
C ALA A 166 3.60 11.09 5.10
N VAL A 167 4.42 10.07 5.40
CA VAL A 167 5.45 10.17 6.45
C VAL A 167 6.58 11.11 6.02
N GLU A 168 6.93 11.15 4.73
CA GLU A 168 7.89 12.14 4.21
C GLU A 168 7.39 13.58 4.32
N ASP A 169 6.08 13.79 4.16
CA ASP A 169 5.40 15.09 4.30
C ASP A 169 5.11 15.45 5.77
N LEU A 170 5.34 14.53 6.71
CA LEU A 170 4.96 14.70 8.10
C LEU A 170 5.79 15.79 8.79
N MET A 171 5.10 16.83 9.22
CA MET A 171 5.65 17.95 9.99
C MET A 171 5.07 17.94 11.40
N LEU A 172 5.93 17.70 12.40
CA LEU A 172 5.53 17.67 13.80
C LEU A 172 5.91 18.98 14.48
N PRO A 173 4.98 19.67 15.16
CA PRO A 173 5.32 20.85 15.94
C PRO A 173 6.23 20.45 17.11
N GLN A 174 7.19 21.29 17.44
CA GLN A 174 8.04 21.06 18.59
C GLN A 174 7.18 21.13 19.86
N ALA A 175 7.05 19.99 20.55
CA ALA A 175 6.39 19.92 21.83
C ALA A 175 7.42 20.04 22.95
N SER A 176 7.10 20.82 23.98
CA SER A 176 7.83 20.87 25.23
C SER A 176 6.86 20.68 26.38
N LEU A 177 7.20 19.79 27.30
CA LEU A 177 6.47 19.65 28.55
C LEU A 177 6.93 20.73 29.51
N ASP A 178 6.00 21.52 30.06
CA ASP A 178 6.31 22.42 31.17
C ASP A 178 6.18 21.65 32.49
N PRO A 179 7.30 21.36 33.21
CA PRO A 179 7.30 20.53 34.41
C PRO A 179 6.51 21.13 35.57
N ALA A 180 6.18 22.42 35.53
CA ALA A 180 5.41 23.09 36.58
C ALA A 180 3.88 22.94 36.40
N THR A 181 3.40 22.79 35.16
CA THR A 181 1.97 22.75 34.84
C THR A 181 1.50 21.39 34.32
N GLY A 182 2.43 20.52 33.90
CA GLY A 182 2.10 19.25 33.26
C GLY A 182 1.44 19.42 31.89
N VAL A 183 1.43 20.63 31.35
CA VAL A 183 0.84 20.93 30.04
C VAL A 183 1.91 20.78 28.97
N VAL A 184 1.60 19.99 27.95
CA VAL A 184 2.40 19.91 26.73
C VAL A 184 2.05 21.10 25.85
N SER A 185 2.98 22.04 25.72
CA SER A 185 2.86 23.14 24.77
C SER A 185 3.49 22.72 23.45
N ALA A 186 2.71 22.73 22.38
CA ALA A 186 3.20 22.49 21.02
C ALA A 186 3.37 23.84 20.32
N ASP A 187 4.61 24.20 20.00
CA ASP A 187 4.90 25.44 19.30
C ASP A 187 4.76 25.21 17.79
N LYS A 188 3.69 25.75 17.20
CA LYS A 188 3.40 25.59 15.75
C LYS A 188 4.39 26.34 14.85
N ALA A 189 5.24 27.19 15.41
CA ALA A 189 6.21 27.96 14.64
C ALA A 189 7.46 27.14 14.27
N ILE A 190 7.74 26.06 15.01
CA ILE A 190 8.92 25.21 14.80
C ILE A 190 8.41 23.81 14.49
N GLU A 191 8.45 23.44 13.23
CA GLU A 191 8.08 22.11 12.77
C GLU A 191 9.33 21.29 12.48
N THR A 192 9.36 20.06 12.99
CA THR A 192 10.44 19.10 12.77
C THR A 192 9.93 18.00 11.85
N GLN A 193 10.69 17.75 10.79
CA GLN A 193 10.46 16.62 9.89
C GLN A 193 11.09 15.35 10.47
N LEU A 194 10.38 14.23 10.37
CA LEU A 194 10.86 12.95 10.88
C LEU A 194 11.96 12.37 9.98
N THR A 195 13.03 11.85 10.58
CA THR A 195 14.11 11.21 9.80
C THR A 195 13.76 9.75 9.54
N LEU A 196 13.51 9.41 8.28
CA LEU A 196 13.26 8.04 7.85
C LEU A 196 14.57 7.23 7.76
N ARG A 197 14.58 6.01 8.27
CA ARG A 197 15.75 5.12 8.19
C ARG A 197 15.97 4.55 6.80
N LYS A 198 14.88 4.24 6.10
CA LYS A 198 14.87 3.64 4.76
C LYS A 198 13.55 3.99 4.05
N ARG A 199 13.57 4.08 2.73
CA ARG A 199 12.34 4.20 1.93
C ARG A 199 11.91 2.82 1.44
N LEU A 200 10.60 2.55 1.42
CA LEU A 200 10.06 1.28 0.95
C LEU A 200 9.43 1.42 -0.43
N PHE A 201 9.76 0.50 -1.31
CA PHE A 201 9.23 0.42 -2.67
C PHE A 201 8.53 -0.94 -2.87
N PRO A 202 7.18 -0.97 -2.84
CA PRO A 202 6.42 -2.20 -3.03
C PRO A 202 6.28 -2.54 -4.52
N ALA A 203 6.29 -3.83 -4.82
CA ALA A 203 5.97 -4.38 -6.11
C ALA A 203 5.21 -5.70 -5.94
N THR A 204 3.94 -5.70 -6.30
CA THR A 204 3.08 -6.88 -6.24
C THR A 204 3.00 -7.63 -7.57
N PHE A 205 3.14 -8.95 -7.48
CA PHE A 205 3.04 -9.90 -8.60
C PHE A 205 1.97 -10.96 -8.29
N SER A 206 1.06 -11.21 -9.22
CA SER A 206 0.01 -12.21 -9.09
C SER A 206 0.22 -13.35 -10.08
N LEU A 207 0.04 -14.58 -9.61
CA LEU A 207 0.07 -15.80 -10.39
C LEU A 207 -1.36 -16.19 -10.77
N VAL A 208 -1.72 -16.02 -12.03
CA VAL A 208 -3.04 -16.33 -12.57
C VAL A 208 -3.01 -17.72 -13.22
N ASP A 209 -4.00 -18.55 -12.85
CA ASP A 209 -4.14 -19.95 -13.32
C ASP A 209 -2.86 -20.80 -13.17
N ASP A 210 -2.07 -20.58 -12.12
CA ASP A 210 -0.80 -21.25 -11.83
C ASP A 210 0.27 -21.18 -12.96
N ALA A 211 0.04 -20.37 -14.00
CA ALA A 211 0.87 -20.35 -15.20
C ALA A 211 1.36 -18.94 -15.57
N TYR A 212 0.49 -17.93 -15.44
CA TYR A 212 0.77 -16.58 -15.91
C TYR A 212 1.16 -15.67 -14.75
N LEU A 213 2.41 -15.19 -14.75
CA LEU A 213 2.88 -14.20 -13.79
C LEU A 213 2.57 -12.80 -14.30
N VAL A 214 1.71 -12.07 -13.58
CA VAL A 214 1.29 -10.71 -13.92
C VAL A 214 1.74 -9.74 -12.84
N ALA A 215 2.36 -8.63 -13.21
CA ALA A 215 2.67 -7.53 -12.31
C ALA A 215 1.50 -6.55 -12.27
N ASP A 216 1.20 -6.02 -11.08
CA ASP A 216 0.15 -5.01 -10.87
C ASP A 216 -1.19 -5.44 -11.48
N ALA A 217 -1.74 -6.51 -10.90
CA ALA A 217 -2.98 -7.13 -11.31
C ALA A 217 -4.16 -6.14 -11.14
N ASP A 218 -5.11 -6.18 -12.06
CA ASP A 218 -6.37 -5.47 -11.91
C ASP A 218 -7.34 -6.26 -11.00
N ASP A 219 -8.45 -5.62 -10.62
CA ASP A 219 -9.46 -6.22 -9.74
C ASP A 219 -10.02 -7.57 -10.30
N ALA A 220 -10.08 -7.73 -11.62
CA ALA A 220 -10.52 -8.98 -12.23
C ALA A 220 -9.41 -10.06 -12.26
N GLU A 221 -8.16 -9.71 -12.54
CA GLU A 221 -7.01 -10.62 -12.48
C GLU A 221 -6.73 -11.07 -11.02
N GLU A 222 -6.88 -10.20 -10.03
CA GLU A 222 -6.73 -10.53 -8.61
C GLU A 222 -7.73 -11.59 -8.16
N ARG A 223 -8.98 -11.53 -8.63
CA ARG A 223 -9.98 -12.58 -8.36
C ARG A 223 -9.63 -13.94 -8.96
N LEU A 224 -8.83 -13.94 -10.02
CA LEU A 224 -8.37 -15.15 -10.72
C LEU A 224 -6.99 -15.60 -10.24
N ALA A 225 -6.32 -14.80 -9.41
CA ALA A 225 -5.01 -15.10 -8.89
C ALA A 225 -5.08 -16.24 -7.87
N THR A 226 -4.23 -17.24 -8.07
CA THR A 226 -4.05 -18.40 -7.17
C THR A 226 -3.07 -18.08 -6.05
N ALA A 227 -2.09 -17.22 -6.34
CA ALA A 227 -1.13 -16.70 -5.40
C ALA A 227 -0.73 -15.27 -5.78
N THR A 228 -0.37 -14.49 -4.78
CA THR A 228 0.14 -13.12 -4.92
C THR A 228 1.41 -12.99 -4.10
N LEU A 229 2.42 -12.33 -4.65
CA LEU A 229 3.72 -12.10 -4.06
C LEU A 229 3.97 -10.60 -4.01
N LEU A 230 3.95 -10.03 -2.81
CA LEU A 230 4.45 -8.69 -2.56
C LEU A 230 5.96 -8.77 -2.30
N VAL A 231 6.72 -8.00 -3.07
CA VAL A 231 8.15 -7.78 -2.84
C VAL A 231 8.35 -6.33 -2.46
N VAL A 232 8.93 -6.07 -1.29
CA VAL A 232 9.27 -4.73 -0.83
C VAL A 232 10.79 -4.57 -0.85
N LEU A 233 11.26 -3.56 -1.59
CA LEU A 233 12.67 -3.19 -1.66
C LEU A 233 12.95 -1.92 -0.87
N ASP A 234 14.18 -1.76 -0.41
CA ASP A 234 14.68 -0.50 0.15
C ASP A 234 15.27 0.43 -0.93
N ASP A 235 15.69 1.64 -0.53
CA ASP A 235 16.36 2.64 -1.36
C ASP A 235 17.62 2.14 -2.08
N GLN A 236 18.31 1.15 -1.50
CA GLN A 236 19.52 0.53 -2.07
C GLN A 236 19.23 -0.69 -2.94
N GLY A 237 17.95 -1.04 -3.14
CA GLY A 237 17.52 -2.21 -3.90
C GLY A 237 17.79 -3.54 -3.20
N ARG A 238 17.96 -3.50 -1.86
CA ARG A 238 18.00 -4.68 -0.99
C ARG A 238 16.57 -5.07 -0.63
N LEU A 239 16.41 -6.35 -0.34
CA LEU A 239 15.11 -6.93 0.01
C LEU A 239 14.74 -6.54 1.44
N ALA A 240 13.66 -5.78 1.61
CA ALA A 240 13.13 -5.43 2.92
C ALA A 240 12.13 -6.47 3.41
N ASN A 241 11.19 -6.89 2.55
CA ASN A 241 10.20 -7.91 2.90
C ASN A 241 9.73 -8.67 1.65
N VAL A 242 9.34 -9.93 1.84
CA VAL A 242 8.64 -10.75 0.84
C VAL A 242 7.43 -11.37 1.50
N TRP A 243 6.26 -11.05 0.98
CA TRP A 243 5.00 -11.57 1.50
C TRP A 243 4.24 -12.32 0.42
N LYS A 244 4.06 -13.62 0.63
CA LYS A 244 3.29 -14.49 -0.25
C LYS A 244 1.89 -14.70 0.33
N ARG A 245 0.86 -14.40 -0.47
CA ARG A 245 -0.55 -14.70 -0.23
C ARG A 245 -1.02 -15.78 -1.21
N GLY A 246 -2.03 -16.56 -0.81
CA GLY A 246 -2.67 -17.56 -1.66
C GLY A 246 -2.01 -18.95 -1.66
N ALA A 247 -2.73 -19.89 -2.26
CA ALA A 247 -2.42 -21.32 -2.24
C ALA A 247 -1.47 -21.75 -3.37
N GLY A 248 -1.39 -20.99 -4.46
CA GLY A 248 -0.56 -21.32 -5.62
C GLY A 248 0.93 -21.48 -5.28
N THR A 249 1.61 -22.38 -5.98
CA THR A 249 3.05 -22.63 -5.77
C THR A 249 3.87 -21.67 -6.61
N ILE A 250 4.74 -20.89 -5.96
CA ILE A 250 5.67 -19.99 -6.66
C ILE A 250 7.07 -20.55 -6.55
N ASP A 251 7.65 -20.88 -7.69
CA ASP A 251 9.01 -21.39 -7.77
C ASP A 251 10.06 -20.34 -7.39
N ARG A 252 11.16 -20.77 -6.79
CA ARG A 252 12.32 -19.92 -6.47
C ARG A 252 12.84 -19.10 -7.66
N PRO A 253 13.03 -19.65 -8.89
CA PRO A 253 13.41 -18.85 -10.06
C PRO A 253 12.40 -17.74 -10.38
N THR A 254 11.10 -18.01 -10.21
CA THR A 254 10.04 -17.02 -10.41
C THR A 254 10.15 -15.89 -9.39
N ILE A 255 10.41 -16.21 -8.12
CA ILE A 255 10.67 -15.19 -7.08
C ILE A 255 11.88 -14.33 -7.45
N ALA A 256 12.97 -14.94 -7.92
CA ALA A 256 14.17 -14.19 -8.34
C ALA A 256 13.86 -13.24 -9.51
N ARG A 257 13.03 -13.67 -10.47
CA ARG A 257 12.54 -12.83 -11.56
C ARG A 257 11.69 -11.67 -11.03
N CYS A 258 10.77 -11.91 -10.10
CA CYS A 258 9.98 -10.86 -9.45
C CYS A 258 10.86 -9.82 -8.77
N ILE A 259 11.92 -10.26 -8.05
CA ILE A 259 12.86 -9.35 -7.40
C ILE A 259 13.61 -8.49 -8.43
N ALA A 260 14.01 -9.06 -9.57
CA ALA A 260 14.66 -8.30 -10.64
C ALA A 260 13.72 -7.23 -11.22
N GLU A 261 12.46 -7.55 -11.47
CA GLU A 261 11.47 -6.57 -11.95
C GLU A 261 11.09 -5.55 -10.89
N ALA A 262 11.06 -5.93 -9.61
CA ALA A 262 10.83 -4.99 -8.52
C ALA A 262 11.90 -3.89 -8.47
N LYS A 263 13.16 -4.19 -8.83
CA LYS A 263 14.23 -3.19 -8.95
C LYS A 263 13.98 -2.20 -10.09
N ASN A 264 13.48 -2.68 -11.24
CA ASN A 264 13.09 -1.81 -12.34
C ASN A 264 11.96 -0.86 -11.91
N ARG A 265 10.98 -1.41 -11.21
CA ARG A 265 9.82 -0.66 -10.69
C ARG A 265 10.22 0.37 -9.63
N GLN A 266 11.15 0.03 -8.75
CA GLN A 266 11.69 0.94 -7.74
C GLN A 266 12.17 2.26 -8.35
N ASN A 267 12.95 2.20 -9.45
CA ASN A 267 13.46 3.41 -10.11
C ASN A 267 12.31 4.32 -10.58
N VAL A 268 11.24 3.73 -11.12
CA VAL A 268 10.05 4.46 -11.58
C VAL A 268 9.31 5.09 -10.40
N VAL A 269 9.10 4.35 -9.30
CA VAL A 269 8.43 4.88 -8.10
C VAL A 269 9.25 5.98 -7.46
N SER A 270 10.57 5.79 -7.35
CA SER A 270 11.48 6.79 -6.78
C SER A 270 11.37 8.11 -7.53
N SER A 271 11.36 8.07 -8.87
CA SER A 271 11.18 9.28 -9.68
C SER A 271 9.81 9.94 -9.55
N ALA A 272 8.79 9.20 -9.10
CA ALA A 272 7.45 9.73 -8.87
C ALA A 272 7.26 10.27 -7.45
N LEU A 273 8.17 9.95 -6.53
CA LEU A 273 8.18 10.41 -5.14
C LEU A 273 9.03 11.67 -4.94
N GLU A 274 9.95 11.96 -5.87
CA GLU A 274 10.69 13.22 -6.02
C GLU A 274 9.79 14.33 -6.58
#